data_AF-A0A2S6SUI0-F1
#
_entry.id   AF-A0A2S6SUI0-F1
#
_cell.length_a   1.000
_cell.length_b   1.000
_cell.length_c   1.000
_cell.angle_alpha   90.00
_cell.angle_beta   90.00
_cell.angle_gamma   90.00
#
_symmetry.space_group_name_H-M   'P 1'
#
loop_
_entity.id
_entity.type
_entity.pdbx_description
1 polymer ?
#
loop_
_entity_poly.entity_id
_entity_poly.type
_entity_poly.pdbx_seq_one_letter_code
_entity_poly.pdbx_strand_id
1 'polypeptide(L)'
;MKWCILIFIIIFTNPLLAKCKIDTHAFGTSAKTIQQSLKDTWITSEPIPGVNKTVGTSLELICPELKGSSLGMETMFIYNFIKDKLVAIELVLQTTDKLELFEWGRQYFGIMEERDLAKAEQVIRVEDGNRIIQLFVGVLPDVTFQNVVLISTKHDDLFEYQFQQEDNMNWDTNEISPLEPITLGEEN
;
A
#
# COMPACT_ATOMS: atom_id res chain seq x y z
N MET A 1 -29.56 2.73 -41.35
CA MET A 1 -28.19 2.91 -40.82
C MET A 1 -28.06 4.22 -40.02
N LYS A 2 -28.73 4.36 -38.87
CA LYS A 2 -28.51 5.50 -37.93
C LYS A 2 -28.47 5.10 -36.45
N TRP A 3 -28.72 3.82 -36.14
CA TRP A 3 -28.80 3.31 -34.76
C TRP A 3 -27.58 2.49 -34.33
N CYS A 4 -26.62 2.22 -35.21
CA CYS A 4 -25.41 1.44 -34.86
C CYS A 4 -24.27 2.31 -34.31
N ILE A 5 -24.27 3.63 -34.55
CA ILE A 5 -23.19 4.53 -34.11
C ILE A 5 -23.38 4.97 -32.64
N LEU A 6 -24.63 5.01 -32.15
CA LEU A 6 -24.93 5.39 -30.76
C LEU A 6 -24.54 4.33 -29.73
N ILE A 7 -24.48 3.05 -30.12
CA ILE A 7 -24.13 1.95 -29.21
C ILE A 7 -22.61 1.85 -29.01
N PHE A 8 -21.80 2.17 -30.03
CA PHE A 8 -20.34 2.13 -29.91
C PHE A 8 -19.76 3.28 -29.07
N ILE A 9 -20.48 4.41 -28.93
CA ILE A 9 -20.05 5.54 -28.10
C ILE A 9 -20.29 5.26 -26.60
N ILE A 10 -21.36 4.52 -26.24
CA ILE A 10 -21.68 4.21 -24.83
C ILE A 10 -20.71 3.17 -24.23
N ILE A 11 -20.05 2.35 -25.06
CA ILE A 11 -19.17 1.27 -24.60
C ILE A 11 -17.73 1.75 -24.33
N PHE A 12 -17.28 2.86 -24.93
CA PHE A 12 -15.90 3.34 -24.79
C PHE A 12 -15.71 4.59 -23.91
N THR A 13 -16.77 5.28 -23.46
CA THR A 13 -16.62 6.56 -22.74
C THR A 13 -17.46 6.68 -21.46
N ASN A 14 -17.62 5.60 -20.69
CA ASN A 14 -18.12 5.72 -19.32
C ASN A 14 -16.94 5.86 -18.34
N PRO A 15 -16.64 7.07 -17.83
CA PRO A 15 -15.78 7.22 -16.65
C PRO A 15 -16.41 6.62 -15.38
N LEU A 16 -17.68 6.20 -15.44
CA LEU A 16 -18.46 5.57 -14.37
C LEU A 16 -18.15 4.09 -14.12
N LEU A 17 -17.27 3.47 -14.93
CA LEU A 17 -16.81 2.09 -14.73
C LEU A 17 -15.28 2.01 -14.68
N ALA A 18 -14.62 3.07 -14.19
CA ALA A 18 -13.22 2.98 -13.82
C ALA A 18 -13.12 2.07 -12.58
N LYS A 19 -12.93 0.77 -12.83
CA LYS A 19 -12.66 -0.23 -11.78
C LYS A 19 -11.52 0.28 -10.90
N CYS A 20 -11.61 -0.01 -9.60
CA CYS A 20 -10.49 0.11 -8.68
C CYS A 20 -9.22 -0.52 -9.26
N LYS A 21 -8.14 0.26 -9.38
CA LYS A 21 -6.82 -0.21 -9.82
C LYS A 21 -5.78 0.12 -8.76
N ILE A 22 -5.78 -0.67 -7.70
CA ILE A 22 -4.80 -0.55 -6.61
C ILE A 22 -3.38 -0.78 -7.13
N ASP A 23 -3.23 -1.52 -8.23
CA ASP A 23 -1.97 -1.85 -8.90
C ASP A 23 -1.63 -0.95 -10.09
N THR A 24 -2.19 0.27 -10.13
CA THR A 24 -1.93 1.24 -11.22
C THR A 24 -0.43 1.49 -11.41
N HIS A 25 0.36 1.45 -10.34
CA HIS A 25 1.81 1.63 -10.37
C HIS A 25 2.52 0.33 -10.04
N ALA A 26 3.40 -0.11 -10.94
CA ALA A 26 4.21 -1.30 -10.73
C ALA A 26 5.26 -1.08 -9.63
N PHE A 27 5.56 -2.12 -8.84
CA PHE A 27 6.71 -2.12 -7.94
C PHE A 27 8.00 -1.74 -8.69
N GLY A 28 8.87 -0.99 -8.02
CA GLY A 28 10.09 -0.40 -8.60
C GLY A 28 9.89 0.96 -9.27
N THR A 29 8.64 1.42 -9.44
CA THR A 29 8.35 2.80 -9.89
C THR A 29 8.88 3.81 -8.87
N SER A 30 9.41 4.94 -9.33
CA SER A 30 9.94 5.98 -8.45
C SER A 30 8.86 6.84 -7.82
N ALA A 31 9.18 7.44 -6.67
CA ALA A 31 8.26 8.32 -5.96
C ALA A 31 7.86 9.52 -6.83
N LYS A 32 8.82 10.09 -7.57
CA LYS A 32 8.57 11.21 -8.48
C LYS A 32 7.51 10.88 -9.54
N THR A 33 7.58 9.70 -10.15
CA THR A 33 6.60 9.27 -11.16
C THR A 33 5.20 9.15 -10.56
N ILE A 34 5.08 8.58 -9.36
CA ILE A 34 3.80 8.46 -8.65
C ILE A 34 3.25 9.83 -8.25
N GLN A 35 4.06 10.69 -7.64
CA GLN A 35 3.66 12.05 -7.26
C GLN A 35 3.14 12.86 -8.46
N GLN A 36 3.81 12.76 -9.61
CA GLN A 36 3.35 13.39 -10.85
C GLN A 36 1.98 12.87 -11.29
N SER A 37 1.73 11.56 -11.15
CA SER A 37 0.43 10.97 -11.48
C SER A 37 -0.70 11.42 -10.56
N LEU A 38 -0.38 11.73 -9.29
CA LEU A 38 -1.33 12.17 -8.27
C LEU A 38 -1.63 13.68 -8.30
N LYS A 39 -0.96 14.46 -9.17
CA LYS A 39 -1.26 15.89 -9.45
C LYS A 39 -1.52 16.71 -8.18
N ASP A 40 -0.53 16.72 -7.28
CA ASP A 40 -0.52 17.46 -6.01
C ASP A 40 -1.54 17.01 -4.95
N THR A 41 -2.29 15.94 -5.22
CA THR A 41 -3.24 15.37 -4.26
C THR A 41 -2.58 14.26 -3.45
N TRP A 42 -1.49 14.61 -2.76
CA TRP A 42 -0.68 13.66 -1.98
C TRP A 42 0.01 14.35 -0.81
N ILE A 43 0.31 13.56 0.22
CA ILE A 43 1.19 13.90 1.32
C ILE A 43 2.43 13.01 1.27
N THR A 44 3.53 13.42 1.90
CA THR A 44 4.74 12.60 1.93
C THR A 44 5.39 12.66 3.31
N SER A 45 6.02 11.57 3.72
CA SER A 45 6.91 11.51 4.88
C SER A 45 8.16 10.70 4.53
N GLU A 46 9.25 10.97 5.23
CA GLU A 46 10.49 10.19 5.14
C GLU A 46 10.84 9.71 6.55
N PRO A 47 10.28 8.56 7.00
CA PRO A 47 10.54 8.04 8.34
C PRO A 47 12.04 7.91 8.62
N ILE A 48 12.82 7.49 7.61
CA ILE A 48 14.27 7.44 7.64
C ILE A 48 14.80 8.20 6.40
N PRO A 49 15.34 9.41 6.57
CA PRO A 49 15.77 10.26 5.46
C PRO A 49 16.73 9.55 4.49
N GLY A 50 16.41 9.57 3.19
CA GLY A 50 17.22 8.94 2.14
C GLY A 50 17.25 7.41 2.13
N VAL A 51 16.47 6.76 3.00
CA VAL A 51 16.32 5.31 3.09
C VAL A 51 14.92 4.91 2.65
N ASN A 52 13.90 5.31 3.41
CA ASN A 52 12.51 5.03 3.10
C ASN A 52 11.69 6.31 3.02
N LYS A 53 10.61 6.24 2.25
CA LYS A 53 9.71 7.34 1.98
C LYS A 53 8.31 6.80 1.83
N THR A 54 7.33 7.54 2.29
CA THR A 54 5.93 7.27 2.00
C THR A 54 5.34 8.40 1.17
N VAL A 55 4.42 8.06 0.26
CA VAL A 55 3.55 9.01 -0.42
C VAL A 55 2.12 8.56 -0.16
N GLY A 56 1.39 9.35 0.63
CA GLY A 56 0.01 9.07 1.01
C GLY A 56 -0.99 9.86 0.16
N THR A 57 -2.17 9.29 -0.06
CA THR A 57 -3.33 9.92 -0.71
C THR A 57 -4.62 9.26 -0.21
N SER A 58 -5.78 9.66 -0.73
CA SER A 58 -7.08 9.05 -0.40
C SER A 58 -7.42 7.93 -1.38
N LEU A 59 -8.03 6.84 -0.89
CA LEU A 59 -8.39 5.69 -1.72
C LEU A 59 -9.32 6.06 -2.88
N GLU A 60 -10.28 6.98 -2.70
CA GLU A 60 -11.21 7.38 -3.77
C GLU A 60 -10.53 7.97 -5.02
N LEU A 61 -9.29 8.44 -4.92
CA LEU A 61 -8.51 8.94 -6.06
C LEU A 61 -7.93 7.80 -6.90
N ILE A 62 -7.69 6.64 -6.27
CA ILE A 62 -7.21 5.41 -6.91
C ILE A 62 -8.39 4.52 -7.35
N CYS A 63 -9.49 4.63 -6.62
CA CYS A 63 -10.71 3.85 -6.75
C CYS A 63 -11.92 4.75 -7.02
N PRO A 64 -12.15 5.20 -8.26
CA PRO A 64 -13.25 6.11 -8.58
C PRO A 64 -14.64 5.56 -8.24
N GLU A 65 -14.80 4.23 -8.21
CA GLU A 65 -16.05 3.57 -7.79
C GLU A 65 -16.38 3.76 -6.30
N LEU A 66 -15.38 4.08 -5.47
CA LEU A 66 -15.54 4.35 -4.04
C LEU A 66 -15.67 5.85 -3.73
N LYS A 67 -15.72 6.72 -4.76
CA LYS A 67 -15.79 8.16 -4.59
C LYS A 67 -17.03 8.58 -3.80
N GLY A 68 -16.84 9.35 -2.74
CA GLY A 68 -17.90 9.81 -1.85
C GLY A 68 -18.46 8.74 -0.90
N SER A 69 -17.84 7.55 -0.85
CA SER A 69 -18.12 6.56 0.21
C SER A 69 -17.18 6.79 1.41
N SER A 70 -17.62 6.42 2.62
CA SER A 70 -16.74 6.45 3.81
C SER A 70 -15.46 5.65 3.59
N LEU A 71 -15.56 4.42 3.05
CA LEU A 71 -14.39 3.60 2.72
C LEU A 71 -13.41 4.34 1.80
N GLY A 72 -13.90 4.97 0.72
CA GLY A 72 -13.05 5.70 -0.23
C GLY A 72 -12.42 6.96 0.36
N MET A 73 -13.18 7.74 1.13
CA MET A 73 -12.73 9.01 1.70
C MET A 73 -11.80 8.84 2.91
N GLU A 74 -12.11 7.89 3.78
CA GLU A 74 -11.46 7.71 5.09
C GLU A 74 -10.26 6.75 5.02
N THR A 75 -10.16 5.91 3.99
CA THR A 75 -9.00 5.03 3.80
C THR A 75 -7.81 5.80 3.24
N MET A 76 -6.70 5.78 3.98
CA MET A 76 -5.44 6.31 3.51
C MET A 76 -4.76 5.27 2.59
N PHE A 77 -4.44 5.69 1.38
CA PHE A 77 -3.69 4.91 0.40
C PHE A 77 -2.24 5.38 0.39
N ILE A 78 -1.30 4.49 0.70
CA ILE A 78 0.10 4.81 0.97
C ILE A 78 0.98 4.01 0.02
N TYR A 79 1.83 4.70 -0.72
CA TYR A 79 2.92 4.12 -1.47
C TYR A 79 4.17 4.13 -0.58
N ASN A 80 4.76 2.96 -0.34
CA ASN A 80 5.96 2.78 0.48
C ASN A 80 7.17 2.55 -0.41
N PHE A 81 8.18 3.40 -0.27
CA PHE A 81 9.39 3.40 -1.07
C PHE A 81 10.62 3.10 -0.22
N ILE A 82 11.56 2.36 -0.78
CA ILE A 82 12.92 2.23 -0.27
C ILE A 82 13.87 2.59 -1.41
N LYS A 83 14.88 3.44 -1.16
CA LYS A 83 15.81 3.92 -2.21
C LYS A 83 15.11 4.43 -3.48
N ASP A 84 14.01 5.17 -3.30
CA ASP A 84 13.16 5.68 -4.40
C ASP A 84 12.59 4.59 -5.32
N LYS A 85 12.36 3.38 -4.79
CA LYS A 85 11.68 2.27 -5.46
C LYS A 85 10.44 1.90 -4.69
N LEU A 86 9.29 1.87 -5.35
CA LEU A 86 8.04 1.39 -4.75
C LEU A 86 8.19 -0.09 -4.37
N VAL A 87 8.09 -0.41 -3.08
CA VAL A 87 8.23 -1.79 -2.58
C VAL A 87 6.95 -2.32 -1.95
N ALA A 88 6.09 -1.44 -1.44
CA ALA A 88 4.80 -1.83 -0.90
C ALA A 88 3.72 -0.76 -1.18
N ILE A 89 2.48 -1.19 -1.28
CA ILE A 89 1.29 -0.34 -1.31
C ILE A 89 0.45 -0.73 -0.12
N GLU A 90 -0.02 0.24 0.65
CA GLU A 90 -0.71 0.02 1.90
C GLU A 90 -2.00 0.84 1.95
N LEU A 91 -3.09 0.20 2.38
CA LEU A 91 -4.36 0.85 2.64
C LEU A 91 -4.60 0.77 4.14
N VAL A 92 -4.87 1.89 4.79
CA VAL A 92 -5.10 1.97 6.24
C VAL A 92 -6.44 2.62 6.50
N LEU A 93 -7.26 1.95 7.32
CA LEU A 93 -8.52 2.48 7.82
C LEU A 93 -8.63 2.23 9.32
N GLN A 94 -8.97 3.27 10.07
CA GLN A 94 -9.33 3.15 11.48
C GLN A 94 -10.81 3.48 11.61
N THR A 95 -11.57 2.57 12.21
CA THR A 95 -13.00 2.70 12.48
C THR A 95 -13.28 2.34 13.92
N THR A 96 -14.50 2.51 14.42
CA THR A 96 -14.85 2.08 15.79
C THR A 96 -15.05 0.54 15.84
N ASP A 97 -16.03 0.04 15.08
CA ASP A 97 -16.51 -1.35 15.14
C ASP A 97 -16.66 -2.03 13.77
N LYS A 98 -16.39 -1.28 12.69
CA LYS A 98 -16.60 -1.76 11.34
C LYS A 98 -15.40 -2.50 10.78
N LEU A 99 -15.66 -3.41 9.83
CA LEU A 99 -14.67 -4.19 9.09
C LEU A 99 -14.66 -3.84 7.59
N GLU A 100 -15.03 -2.61 7.24
CA GLU A 100 -15.25 -2.18 5.85
C GLU A 100 -14.02 -2.40 4.95
N LEU A 101 -12.81 -2.04 5.40
CA LEU A 101 -11.59 -2.21 4.59
C LEU A 101 -11.16 -3.68 4.53
N PHE A 102 -11.25 -4.41 5.65
CA PHE A 102 -10.90 -5.83 5.70
C PHE A 102 -11.79 -6.66 4.76
N GLU A 103 -13.11 -6.50 4.84
CA GLU A 103 -14.04 -7.23 3.98
C GLU A 103 -13.95 -6.80 2.52
N TRP A 104 -13.78 -5.49 2.26
CA TRP A 104 -13.57 -5.02 0.91
C TRP A 104 -12.27 -5.57 0.31
N GLY A 105 -11.16 -5.55 1.06
CA GLY A 105 -9.88 -6.09 0.61
C GLY A 105 -9.97 -7.58 0.31
N ARG A 106 -10.65 -8.33 1.18
CA ARG A 106 -10.90 -9.75 0.99
C ARG A 106 -11.65 -10.04 -0.31
N GLN A 107 -12.73 -9.30 -0.57
CA GLN A 107 -13.52 -9.43 -1.80
C GLN A 107 -12.74 -9.00 -3.03
N TYR A 108 -12.03 -7.87 -2.97
CA TYR A 108 -11.26 -7.31 -4.07
C TYR A 108 -10.15 -8.25 -4.54
N PHE A 109 -9.45 -8.89 -3.59
CA PHE A 109 -8.36 -9.83 -3.87
C PHE A 109 -8.81 -11.30 -3.95
N GLY A 110 -10.10 -11.60 -3.81
CA GLY A 110 -10.63 -12.97 -3.92
C GLY A 110 -10.18 -13.91 -2.79
N ILE A 111 -9.91 -13.37 -1.59
CA ILE A 111 -9.46 -14.14 -0.43
C ILE A 111 -10.68 -14.81 0.23
N MET A 112 -10.61 -16.13 0.42
CA MET A 112 -11.74 -16.88 0.98
C MET A 112 -11.78 -16.91 2.51
N GLU A 113 -10.63 -16.72 3.16
CA GLU A 113 -10.54 -16.77 4.62
C GLU A 113 -11.28 -15.58 5.25
N GLU A 114 -12.21 -15.89 6.17
CA GLU A 114 -13.07 -14.92 6.84
C GLU A 114 -12.48 -14.45 8.18
N ARG A 115 -13.11 -13.43 8.77
CA ARG A 115 -12.77 -12.92 10.09
C ARG A 115 -13.08 -13.93 11.19
N ASP A 116 -12.07 -14.28 11.99
CA ASP A 116 -12.19 -15.07 13.22
C ASP A 116 -12.53 -14.19 14.43
N LEU A 117 -13.82 -13.96 14.68
CA LEU A 117 -14.32 -13.07 15.74
C LEU A 117 -13.86 -13.46 17.16
N ALA A 118 -13.28 -14.64 17.38
CA ALA A 118 -12.73 -15.03 18.68
C ALA A 118 -11.34 -14.41 18.94
N LYS A 119 -10.64 -13.94 17.92
CA LYS A 119 -9.32 -13.32 18.04
C LYS A 119 -9.43 -11.81 18.07
N ALA A 120 -8.68 -11.12 18.93
CA ALA A 120 -8.61 -9.66 18.89
C ALA A 120 -7.90 -9.17 17.62
N GLU A 121 -6.91 -9.93 17.14
CA GLU A 121 -6.11 -9.61 15.97
C GLU A 121 -6.08 -10.79 15.00
N GLN A 122 -6.05 -10.48 13.70
CA GLN A 122 -5.90 -11.48 12.65
C GLN A 122 -5.08 -10.91 11.50
N VAL A 123 -4.13 -11.71 11.04
CA VAL A 123 -3.35 -11.46 9.82
C VAL A 123 -3.63 -12.60 8.85
N ILE A 124 -4.01 -12.27 7.63
CA ILE A 124 -4.14 -13.21 6.51
C ILE A 124 -3.09 -12.82 5.48
N ARG A 125 -2.29 -13.78 5.00
CA ARG A 125 -1.29 -13.56 3.95
C ARG A 125 -1.54 -14.51 2.79
N VAL A 126 -1.54 -13.98 1.57
CA VAL A 126 -1.73 -14.74 0.34
C VAL A 126 -0.68 -14.32 -0.68
N GLU A 127 -0.07 -15.30 -1.36
CA GLU A 127 0.82 -15.05 -2.49
C GLU A 127 -0.01 -14.78 -3.76
N ASP A 128 0.35 -13.72 -4.49
CA ASP A 128 -0.30 -13.33 -5.74
C ASP A 128 0.77 -12.95 -6.78
N GLY A 129 1.25 -13.95 -7.53
CA GLY A 129 2.25 -13.77 -8.56
C GLY A 129 3.58 -13.23 -8.00
N ASN A 130 3.87 -11.95 -8.26
CA ASN A 130 5.10 -11.28 -7.83
C ASN A 130 4.91 -10.39 -6.58
N ARG A 131 3.84 -10.62 -5.82
CA ARG A 131 3.56 -9.88 -4.59
C ARG A 131 2.94 -10.78 -3.52
N ILE A 132 3.06 -10.34 -2.29
CA ILE A 132 2.31 -10.86 -1.15
C ILE A 132 1.20 -9.86 -0.84
N ILE A 133 -0.02 -10.35 -0.63
CA ILE A 133 -1.14 -9.57 -0.13
C ILE A 133 -1.33 -9.94 1.34
N GLN A 134 -1.28 -8.93 2.22
CA GLN A 134 -1.52 -9.07 3.65
C GLN A 134 -2.78 -8.29 4.04
N LEU A 135 -3.74 -8.96 4.68
CA LEU A 135 -4.86 -8.31 5.35
C LEU A 135 -4.61 -8.39 6.85
N PHE A 136 -4.69 -7.27 7.52
CA PHE A 136 -4.63 -7.18 8.97
C PHE A 136 -5.88 -6.49 9.52
N VAL A 137 -6.35 -7.02 10.65
CA VAL A 137 -7.37 -6.38 11.48
C VAL A 137 -7.00 -6.57 12.93
N GLY A 138 -7.03 -5.48 13.69
CA GLY A 138 -6.91 -5.47 15.14
C GLY A 138 -8.09 -4.75 15.76
N VAL A 139 -8.80 -5.41 16.66
CA VAL A 139 -9.95 -4.86 17.38
C VAL A 139 -9.53 -4.54 18.81
N LEU A 140 -9.44 -3.24 19.11
CA LEU A 140 -9.28 -2.69 20.46
C LEU A 140 -10.65 -2.20 20.97
N PRO A 141 -10.80 -1.92 22.29
CA PRO A 141 -12.10 -1.56 22.88
C PRO A 141 -12.82 -0.39 22.19
N ASP A 142 -12.06 0.61 21.72
CA ASP A 142 -12.61 1.84 21.14
C ASP A 142 -12.28 2.02 19.66
N VAL A 143 -11.44 1.16 19.09
CA VAL A 143 -10.95 1.30 17.72
C VAL A 143 -10.67 -0.05 17.08
N THR A 144 -11.09 -0.18 15.83
CA THR A 144 -10.74 -1.25 14.92
C THR A 144 -9.76 -0.70 13.89
N PHE A 145 -8.51 -1.16 13.97
CA PHE A 145 -7.49 -0.87 12.98
C PHE A 145 -7.55 -1.93 11.88
N GLN A 146 -7.57 -1.48 10.62
CA GLN A 146 -7.66 -2.35 9.45
C GLN A 146 -6.61 -1.94 8.44
N ASN A 147 -6.01 -2.93 7.80
CA ASN A 147 -4.93 -2.69 6.89
C ASN A 147 -4.88 -3.73 5.77
N VAL A 148 -4.58 -3.27 4.56
CA VAL A 148 -4.33 -4.13 3.39
C VAL A 148 -3.00 -3.72 2.78
N VAL A 149 -2.04 -4.62 2.73
CA VAL A 149 -0.70 -4.36 2.18
C VAL A 149 -0.45 -5.26 0.99
N LEU A 150 0.04 -4.67 -0.10
CA LEU A 150 0.60 -5.37 -1.24
C LEU A 150 2.11 -5.17 -1.18
N ILE A 151 2.86 -6.26 -1.02
CA ILE A 151 4.31 -6.24 -0.79
C ILE A 151 5.00 -6.88 -1.98
N SER A 152 6.02 -6.22 -2.53
CA SER A 152 6.81 -6.79 -3.63
C SER A 152 7.64 -7.98 -3.16
N THR A 153 7.65 -9.06 -3.94
CA THR A 153 8.57 -10.21 -3.74
C THR A 153 9.87 -10.09 -4.57
N LYS A 154 10.04 -8.97 -5.27
CA LYS A 154 11.18 -8.75 -6.19
C LYS A 154 12.21 -7.76 -5.65
N HIS A 155 11.97 -7.19 -4.48
CA HIS A 155 12.78 -6.12 -3.89
C HIS A 155 13.16 -6.45 -2.44
N ASP A 156 13.32 -7.74 -2.13
CA ASP A 156 13.68 -8.23 -0.79
C ASP A 156 15.02 -7.64 -0.31
N ASP A 157 15.95 -7.39 -1.24
CA ASP A 157 17.22 -6.71 -1.01
C ASP A 157 17.04 -5.28 -0.46
N LEU A 158 15.99 -4.57 -0.89
CA LEU A 158 15.68 -3.24 -0.36
C LEU A 158 15.09 -3.31 1.05
N PHE A 159 14.25 -4.32 1.34
CA PHE A 159 13.74 -4.53 2.69
C PHE A 159 14.86 -4.88 3.67
N GLU A 160 15.79 -5.74 3.27
CA GLU A 160 17.01 -6.03 4.04
C GLU A 160 17.85 -4.77 4.26
N TYR A 161 18.04 -3.94 3.21
CA TYR A 161 18.72 -2.66 3.35
C TYR A 161 18.02 -1.75 4.38
N GLN A 162 16.70 -1.62 4.32
CA GLN A 162 15.96 -0.80 5.29
C GLN A 162 16.15 -1.33 6.72
N PHE A 163 16.02 -2.64 6.92
CA PHE A 163 16.20 -3.29 8.23
C PHE A 163 17.58 -2.96 8.82
N GLN A 164 18.64 -3.09 8.01
CA GLN A 164 19.99 -2.71 8.45
C GLN A 164 20.10 -1.23 8.82
N GLN A 165 19.42 -0.32 8.11
CA GLN A 165 19.45 1.09 8.48
C GLN A 165 18.68 1.38 9.77
N GLU A 166 17.57 0.69 10.01
CA GLU A 166 16.76 0.80 11.24
C GLU A 166 17.57 0.37 12.47
N ASP A 167 18.31 -0.73 12.36
CA ASP A 167 19.18 -1.23 13.45
C ASP A 167 20.34 -0.26 13.78
N ASN A 168 20.78 0.53 12.79
CA ASN A 168 21.86 1.50 12.96
C ASN A 168 21.37 2.93 13.26
N MET A 169 20.05 3.14 13.26
CA MET A 169 19.45 4.43 13.55
C MET A 169 19.28 4.61 15.05
N ASN A 170 19.80 5.71 15.57
CA ASN A 170 19.43 6.17 16.90
C ASN A 170 18.07 6.87 16.81
N TRP A 171 17.01 6.17 17.21
CA TRP A 171 15.63 6.68 17.18
C TRP A 171 15.37 7.87 18.12
N ASP A 172 16.24 8.11 19.11
CA ASP A 172 16.14 9.29 19.98
C ASP A 172 16.72 10.55 19.32
N THR A 173 17.76 10.40 18.48
CA THR A 173 18.46 11.53 17.83
C THR A 173 18.20 11.66 16.33
N ASN A 174 17.57 10.66 15.71
CA ASN A 174 17.41 10.50 14.26
C ASN A 174 18.74 10.45 13.48
N GLU A 175 19.84 10.07 14.14
CA GLU A 175 21.15 9.92 13.51
C GLU A 175 21.37 8.48 13.05
N ILE A 176 21.93 8.33 11.85
CA ILE A 176 22.30 7.01 11.29
C ILE A 176 23.78 6.79 11.55
N SER A 177 24.11 5.75 12.32
CA SER A 177 25.50 5.33 12.49
C SER A 177 26.02 4.73 11.18
N PRO A 178 27.28 5.00 10.79
CA PRO A 178 27.87 4.33 9.64
C PRO A 178 27.85 2.81 9.86
N LEU A 179 27.37 2.05 8.88
CA LEU A 179 27.50 0.60 8.86
C LEU A 179 28.99 0.24 9.00
N GLU A 180 29.33 -0.62 9.96
CA GLU A 180 30.71 -1.11 10.07
C GLU A 180 31.09 -1.81 8.76
N PRO A 181 32.23 -1.45 8.14
CA PRO A 181 32.68 -2.14 6.94
C PRO A 181 32.95 -3.61 7.28
N ILE A 182 32.33 -4.51 6.52
CA ILE A 182 32.58 -5.94 6.60
C ILE A 182 34.08 -6.15 6.39
N THR A 183 34.80 -6.52 7.45
CA THR A 183 36.17 -7.02 7.33
C THR A 183 36.07 -8.42 6.73
N LEU A 184 36.20 -8.51 5.41
CA LEU A 184 36.53 -9.79 4.79
C LEU A 184 37.91 -10.16 5.33
N GLY A 185 37.95 -11.16 6.20
CA GLY A 185 39.20 -11.72 6.69
C GLY A 185 40.05 -12.08 5.48
N GLU A 186 41.21 -11.45 5.36
CA GLU A 186 42.26 -11.92 4.47
C GLU A 186 42.56 -13.36 4.87
N GLU A 187 42.22 -14.31 3.99
CA GLU A 187 42.68 -15.69 4.10
C GLU A 187 44.21 -15.66 4.12
N ASN A 188 44.79 -16.13 5.23
CA ASN A 188 46.21 -16.49 5.32
C ASN A 188 46.44 -17.86 4.66
#